data_AF-A0A534NIJ1-F1
#
_entry.id   AF-A0A534NIJ1-F1
#
_cell.length_a   1.000
_cell.length_b   1.000
_cell.length_c   1.000
_cell.angle_alpha   90.00
_cell.angle_beta   90.00
_cell.angle_gamma   90.00
#
_symmetry.space_group_name_H-M   'P 1'
#
loop_
_entity.id
_entity.type
_entity.pdbx_description
1 polymer ?
#
loop_
_entity_poly.entity_id
_entity_poly.type
_entity_poly.pdbx_seq_one_letter_code
_entity_poly.pdbx_strand_id
1 'polypeptide(L)'
;MYVDSAVNGRIDEMNTAATSAIHAKGARAICYLDAGTWENWRPDANQYPSVVLGRKNGWAGERWVDIRRIDLLGPILAARAQKCVQAGFDAIEWDNVDGYQNRSGFPLTANDQLQFNAYLANLAHGVGLAVGLKNDVGQLSTLKPYFDFAMNEQCFQYNECNYPAPGLPDWTASGKAVFNVEYRSLQCAKADAWQFGSILKNTNLYDVPWTPCR
;
A
#
# COMPACT_ATOMS: atom_id res chain seq x y z
N MET A 1 -0.88 7.28 -6.78
CA MET A 1 -1.76 8.01 -7.70
C MET A 1 -1.55 9.51 -7.46
N TYR A 2 -1.12 10.26 -8.50
CA TYR A 2 -1.01 11.75 -8.60
C TYR A 2 0.09 12.47 -7.77
N VAL A 3 0.63 13.65 -8.16
CA VAL A 3 0.04 14.81 -8.89
C VAL A 3 1.07 15.66 -9.69
N ASP A 4 0.64 16.25 -10.82
CA ASP A 4 1.10 17.54 -11.40
C ASP A 4 -0.15 18.39 -11.72
N SER A 5 -0.07 19.69 -11.46
CA SER A 5 -1.11 20.71 -11.60
C SER A 5 -1.59 21.01 -13.04
N ALA A 6 -0.91 20.49 -14.07
CA ALA A 6 -1.41 20.53 -15.45
C ALA A 6 -2.25 19.29 -15.84
N VAL A 7 -2.27 18.24 -15.01
CA VAL A 7 -2.98 16.97 -15.27
C VAL A 7 -3.72 16.55 -14.01
N ASN A 8 -4.95 17.04 -13.89
CA ASN A 8 -5.93 16.57 -12.92
C ASN A 8 -6.35 15.15 -13.35
N GLY A 9 -5.56 14.14 -12.98
CA GLY A 9 -5.87 12.81 -13.46
C GLY A 9 -7.15 12.33 -12.81
N ARG A 10 -8.12 12.16 -13.68
CA ARG A 10 -9.41 11.62 -13.35
C ARG A 10 -9.23 10.12 -13.11
N ILE A 11 -10.10 9.56 -12.27
CA ILE A 11 -10.22 8.10 -12.07
C ILE A 11 -10.44 7.29 -13.37
N ASP A 12 -10.67 7.98 -14.50
CA ASP A 12 -10.86 7.43 -15.84
C ASP A 12 -9.62 7.57 -16.77
N GLU A 13 -8.53 8.20 -16.32
CA GLU A 13 -7.37 8.52 -17.17
C GLU A 13 -6.10 7.76 -16.74
N MET A 14 -5.49 7.04 -17.69
CA MET A 14 -4.31 6.19 -17.46
C MET A 14 -3.05 7.03 -17.32
N ASN A 15 -2.31 6.85 -16.23
CA ASN A 15 -1.25 7.77 -15.81
C ASN A 15 0.13 7.55 -16.47
N THR A 16 0.16 7.24 -17.77
CA THR A 16 1.38 6.91 -18.52
C THR A 16 2.36 8.08 -18.60
N ALA A 17 1.87 9.32 -18.61
CA ALA A 17 2.71 10.51 -18.66
C ALA A 17 3.55 10.66 -17.38
N ALA A 18 2.96 10.42 -16.20
CA ALA A 18 3.68 10.54 -14.93
C ALA A 18 4.72 9.42 -14.76
N THR A 19 4.38 8.18 -15.08
CA THR A 19 5.33 7.07 -15.03
C THR A 19 6.50 7.30 -15.99
N SER A 20 6.22 7.75 -17.22
CA SER A 20 7.26 8.12 -18.19
C SER A 20 8.17 9.24 -17.67
N ALA A 21 7.61 10.27 -17.03
CA ALA A 21 8.39 11.36 -16.44
C ALA A 21 9.25 10.91 -15.25
N ILE A 22 8.78 9.96 -14.45
CA ILE A 22 9.54 9.33 -13.36
C ILE A 22 10.70 8.50 -13.95
N HIS A 23 10.41 7.65 -14.94
CA HIS A 23 11.40 6.82 -15.63
C HIS A 23 12.48 7.64 -16.35
N ALA A 24 12.10 8.77 -16.96
CA ALA A 24 13.05 9.69 -17.60
C ALA A 24 14.09 10.27 -16.63
N LYS A 25 13.81 10.25 -15.31
CA LYS A 25 14.75 10.63 -14.26
C LYS A 25 15.55 9.44 -13.69
N GLY A 26 15.39 8.25 -14.26
CA GLY A 26 16.00 7.01 -13.76
C GLY A 26 15.34 6.45 -12.49
N ALA A 27 14.19 7.01 -12.07
CA ALA A 27 13.45 6.57 -10.91
C ALA A 27 12.43 5.47 -11.26
N ARG A 28 11.83 4.86 -10.23
CA ARG A 28 10.80 3.81 -10.35
C ARG A 28 9.47 4.33 -9.82
N ALA A 29 8.37 3.91 -10.44
CA ALA A 29 7.02 4.34 -10.09
C ALA A 29 6.26 3.21 -9.36
N ILE A 30 5.63 3.55 -8.23
CA ILE A 30 4.81 2.63 -7.42
C ILE A 30 3.32 3.01 -7.57
N CYS A 31 2.49 2.03 -7.90
CA CYS A 31 1.05 2.17 -8.08
C CYS A 31 0.34 1.92 -6.74
N TYR A 32 -0.16 2.97 -6.10
CA TYR A 32 -1.08 2.86 -4.95
C TYR A 32 -2.41 2.26 -5.42
N LEU A 33 -2.90 1.23 -4.74
CA LEU A 33 -4.23 0.67 -4.90
C LEU A 33 -4.80 0.25 -3.54
N ASP A 34 -6.05 0.58 -3.23
CA ASP A 34 -6.71 -0.01 -2.07
C ASP A 34 -7.18 -1.44 -2.37
N ALA A 35 -6.81 -2.39 -1.51
CA ALA A 35 -7.26 -3.77 -1.58
C ALA A 35 -8.21 -4.17 -0.44
N GLY A 36 -8.04 -3.57 0.74
CA GLY A 36 -8.75 -3.96 1.96
C GLY A 36 -10.03 -3.17 2.23
N THR A 37 -10.31 -2.13 1.44
CA THR A 37 -11.55 -1.38 1.51
C THR A 37 -12.17 -1.14 0.13
N TRP A 38 -13.44 -0.76 0.20
CA TRP A 38 -14.23 -0.25 -0.90
C TRP A 38 -14.36 1.25 -0.78
N GLU A 39 -14.09 1.95 -1.88
CA GLU A 39 -14.10 3.40 -2.00
C GLU A 39 -15.22 3.82 -2.97
N ASN A 40 -16.23 4.57 -2.49
CA ASN A 40 -17.43 4.85 -3.28
C ASN A 40 -17.22 5.72 -4.53
N TRP A 41 -16.05 6.38 -4.62
CA TRP A 41 -15.67 7.25 -5.73
C TRP A 41 -14.91 6.53 -6.83
N ARG A 42 -14.53 5.25 -6.64
CA ARG A 42 -13.83 4.49 -7.68
C ARG A 42 -14.80 4.09 -8.79
N PRO A 43 -14.36 4.07 -10.06
CA PRO A 43 -15.24 3.78 -11.20
C PRO A 43 -15.70 2.32 -11.23
N ASP A 44 -15.00 1.43 -10.51
CA ASP A 44 -15.34 0.02 -10.33
C ASP A 44 -16.07 -0.27 -9.00
N ALA A 45 -16.49 0.78 -8.26
CA ALA A 45 -17.17 0.62 -6.98
C ALA A 45 -18.45 -0.23 -7.08
N ASN A 46 -19.15 -0.18 -8.23
CA ASN A 46 -20.35 -0.97 -8.49
C ASN A 46 -20.08 -2.47 -8.74
N GLN A 47 -18.81 -2.87 -8.93
CA GLN A 47 -18.43 -4.27 -9.13
C GLN A 47 -18.35 -5.03 -7.81
N TYR A 48 -18.22 -4.33 -6.68
CA TYR A 48 -18.19 -4.93 -5.35
C TYR A 48 -19.60 -5.36 -4.92
N PRO A 49 -19.85 -6.65 -4.70
CA PRO A 49 -21.14 -7.11 -4.19
C PRO A 49 -21.38 -6.59 -2.77
N SER A 50 -22.62 -6.25 -2.42
CA SER A 50 -22.94 -5.72 -1.08
C SER A 50 -22.54 -6.67 0.06
N VAL A 51 -22.50 -7.98 -0.19
CA VAL A 51 -22.09 -9.00 0.80
C VAL A 51 -20.64 -8.85 1.27
N VAL A 52 -19.77 -8.23 0.46
CA VAL A 52 -18.38 -7.99 0.87
C VAL A 52 -18.21 -6.67 1.61
N LEU A 53 -19.22 -5.81 1.71
CA LEU A 53 -19.08 -4.47 2.28
C LEU A 53 -19.30 -4.44 3.80
N GLY A 54 -18.23 -4.18 4.54
CA GLY A 54 -18.19 -4.11 5.99
C GLY A 54 -18.49 -2.73 6.56
N ARG A 55 -17.89 -2.42 7.71
CA ARG A 55 -18.01 -1.15 8.42
C ARG A 55 -17.17 -0.06 7.76
N LYS A 56 -17.54 1.20 8.02
CA LYS A 56 -16.69 2.36 7.68
C LYS A 56 -15.36 2.25 8.43
N ASN A 57 -14.26 2.62 7.77
CA ASN A 57 -12.92 2.59 8.38
C ASN A 57 -12.49 3.92 9.04
N GLY A 58 -13.29 4.97 8.87
CA GLY A 58 -12.98 6.33 9.38
C GLY A 58 -12.79 7.35 8.27
N TRP A 59 -12.56 6.88 7.03
CA TRP A 59 -12.52 7.72 5.84
C TRP A 59 -13.90 7.84 5.17
N ALA A 60 -14.22 9.05 4.70
CA ALA A 60 -15.54 9.37 4.19
C ALA A 60 -15.76 8.70 2.82
N GLY A 61 -16.75 7.81 2.74
CA GLY A 61 -17.06 7.06 1.52
C GLY A 61 -16.35 5.71 1.42
N GLU A 62 -15.62 5.33 2.47
CA GLU A 62 -14.78 4.13 2.49
C GLU A 62 -15.27 3.09 3.51
N ARG A 63 -15.19 1.81 3.15
CA ARG A 63 -15.68 0.69 3.97
C ARG A 63 -14.76 -0.52 3.83
N TRP A 64 -14.38 -1.14 4.94
CA TRP A 64 -13.68 -2.42 4.95
C TRP A 64 -14.39 -3.47 4.08
N VAL A 65 -13.63 -4.37 3.46
CA VAL A 65 -14.19 -5.51 2.72
C VAL A 65 -13.93 -6.86 3.38
N ASP A 66 -14.77 -7.86 3.09
CA ASP A 66 -14.53 -9.24 3.52
C ASP A 66 -13.43 -9.89 2.67
N ILE A 67 -12.18 -9.72 3.10
CA ILE A 67 -10.98 -10.21 2.40
C ILE A 67 -10.94 -11.74 2.20
N ARG A 68 -11.79 -12.50 2.91
CA ARG A 68 -11.92 -13.96 2.72
C ARG A 68 -12.60 -14.30 1.40
N ARG A 69 -13.32 -13.35 0.79
CA ARG A 69 -14.02 -13.50 -0.49
C ARG A 69 -13.12 -13.17 -1.68
N ILE A 70 -11.94 -13.79 -1.74
CA ILE A 70 -11.00 -13.65 -2.86
C ILE A 70 -11.68 -14.02 -4.19
N ASP A 71 -12.66 -14.93 -4.17
CA ASP A 71 -13.48 -15.29 -5.34
C ASP A 71 -14.25 -14.09 -5.93
N LEU A 72 -14.65 -13.13 -5.08
CA LEU A 72 -15.35 -11.90 -5.51
C LEU A 72 -14.40 -10.72 -5.70
N LEU A 73 -13.39 -10.59 -4.85
CA LEU A 73 -12.45 -9.46 -4.86
C LEU A 73 -11.38 -9.63 -5.94
N GLY A 74 -10.94 -10.86 -6.18
CA GLY A 74 -9.81 -11.19 -7.03
C GLY A 74 -9.89 -10.63 -8.45
N PRO A 75 -11.01 -10.82 -9.18
CA PRO A 75 -11.17 -10.25 -10.52
C PRO A 75 -11.07 -8.72 -10.56
N ILE A 76 -11.60 -8.04 -9.54
CA ILE A 76 -11.58 -6.57 -9.45
C ILE A 76 -10.15 -6.09 -9.22
N LEU A 77 -9.45 -6.70 -8.27
CA LEU A 77 -8.06 -6.36 -7.94
C LEU A 77 -7.11 -6.71 -9.08
N ALA A 78 -7.33 -7.82 -9.79
CA ALA A 78 -6.56 -8.18 -10.97
C ALA A 78 -6.74 -7.15 -12.10
N ALA A 79 -7.97 -6.66 -12.33
CA ALA A 79 -8.21 -5.59 -13.29
C ALA A 79 -7.52 -4.28 -12.88
N ARG A 80 -7.48 -3.95 -11.59
CA ARG A 80 -6.72 -2.80 -11.07
C ARG A 80 -5.21 -2.96 -11.29
N ALA A 81 -4.65 -4.13 -10.99
CA ALA A 81 -3.23 -4.42 -11.23
C ALA A 81 -2.85 -4.30 -12.72
N GLN A 82 -3.71 -4.80 -13.62
CA GLN A 82 -3.51 -4.67 -15.06
C GLN A 82 -3.47 -3.20 -15.53
N LYS A 83 -4.27 -2.31 -14.92
CA LYS A 83 -4.17 -0.87 -15.21
C LYS A 83 -2.83 -0.30 -14.79
N CYS A 84 -2.24 -0.76 -13.68
CA CYS A 84 -0.88 -0.36 -13.30
C CYS A 84 0.17 -0.83 -14.31
N VAL A 85 0.05 -2.06 -14.84
CA VAL A 85 0.93 -2.56 -15.91
C VAL A 85 0.79 -1.68 -17.16
N GLN A 86 -0.44 -1.43 -17.62
CA GLN A 86 -0.71 -0.62 -18.82
C GLN A 86 -0.21 0.81 -18.67
N ALA A 87 -0.26 1.36 -17.46
CA ALA A 87 0.26 2.69 -17.15
C ALA A 87 1.80 2.72 -16.99
N GLY A 88 2.49 1.58 -17.02
CA GLY A 88 3.96 1.51 -16.92
C GLY A 88 4.52 1.66 -15.51
N PHE A 89 3.76 1.27 -14.48
CA PHE A 89 4.32 1.20 -13.12
C PHE A 89 5.32 0.05 -12.98
N ASP A 90 6.24 0.16 -12.02
CA ASP A 90 7.22 -0.88 -11.70
C ASP A 90 6.76 -1.77 -10.52
N ALA A 91 5.86 -1.25 -9.68
CA ALA A 91 5.40 -1.93 -8.49
C ALA A 91 3.96 -1.54 -8.11
N ILE A 92 3.34 -2.33 -7.24
CA ILE A 92 2.08 -2.01 -6.55
C ILE A 92 2.35 -1.86 -5.05
N GLU A 93 1.67 -0.91 -4.42
CA GLU A 93 1.42 -0.92 -2.98
C GLU A 93 -0.08 -1.06 -2.74
N TRP A 94 -0.44 -2.11 -2.01
CA TRP A 94 -1.82 -2.42 -1.66
C TRP A 94 -2.15 -1.85 -0.28
N ASP A 95 -3.09 -0.91 -0.22
CA ASP A 95 -3.48 -0.26 1.04
C ASP A 95 -4.57 -1.04 1.80
N ASN A 96 -4.70 -0.71 3.09
CA ASN A 96 -5.66 -1.28 4.03
C ASN A 96 -5.55 -2.81 4.18
N VAL A 97 -4.35 -3.35 4.10
CA VAL A 97 -4.05 -4.79 4.18
C VAL A 97 -3.81 -5.29 5.62
N ASP A 98 -4.45 -4.65 6.60
CA ASP A 98 -4.37 -4.92 8.04
C ASP A 98 -5.76 -4.97 8.73
N GLY A 99 -6.80 -5.32 7.96
CA GLY A 99 -8.20 -5.34 8.40
C GLY A 99 -8.50 -6.23 9.61
N TYR A 100 -7.72 -7.27 9.87
CA TYR A 100 -7.85 -8.11 11.08
C TYR A 100 -7.52 -7.38 12.39
N GLN A 101 -6.75 -6.29 12.32
CA GLN A 101 -6.44 -5.42 13.47
C GLN A 101 -7.52 -4.35 13.69
N ASN A 102 -8.49 -4.27 12.78
CA ASN A 102 -9.47 -3.21 12.69
C ASN A 102 -10.89 -3.73 12.93
N ARG A 103 -11.81 -2.81 13.23
CA ARG A 103 -13.25 -3.12 13.36
C ARG A 103 -13.91 -3.19 11.98
N SER A 104 -13.49 -4.15 11.16
CA SER A 104 -13.92 -4.29 9.76
C SER A 104 -15.41 -4.58 9.59
N GLY A 105 -16.07 -5.11 10.62
CA GLY A 105 -17.44 -5.64 10.52
C GLY A 105 -17.49 -7.10 10.09
N PHE A 106 -16.33 -7.71 9.83
CA PHE A 106 -16.16 -9.14 9.62
C PHE A 106 -15.25 -9.72 10.72
N PRO A 107 -15.42 -11.00 11.08
CA PRO A 107 -14.55 -11.66 12.05
C PRO A 107 -13.24 -12.09 11.38
N LEU A 108 -12.49 -11.14 10.85
CA LEU A 108 -11.22 -11.41 10.16
C LEU A 108 -10.17 -11.86 11.16
N THR A 109 -9.51 -12.97 10.87
CA THR A 109 -8.37 -13.48 11.65
C THR A 109 -7.05 -13.02 11.02
N ALA A 110 -5.96 -13.12 11.79
CA ALA A 110 -4.61 -12.92 11.25
C ALA A 110 -4.33 -13.87 10.07
N ASN A 111 -4.78 -15.13 10.15
CA ASN A 111 -4.61 -16.08 9.06
C ASN A 111 -5.39 -15.69 7.78
N ASP A 112 -6.60 -15.14 7.91
CA ASP A 112 -7.33 -14.60 6.76
C ASP A 112 -6.54 -13.46 6.09
N GLN A 113 -5.93 -12.59 6.90
CA GLN A 113 -5.08 -11.52 6.38
C GLN A 113 -3.80 -12.04 5.72
N LEU A 114 -3.13 -13.06 6.29
CA LEU A 114 -1.96 -13.68 5.65
C LEU A 114 -2.31 -14.23 4.27
N GLN A 115 -3.41 -14.96 4.16
CA GLN A 115 -3.85 -15.55 2.90
C GLN A 115 -4.18 -14.48 1.86
N PHE A 116 -4.86 -13.40 2.28
CA PHE A 116 -5.16 -12.29 1.40
C PHE A 116 -3.89 -11.54 0.96
N ASN A 117 -2.99 -11.20 1.88
CA ASN A 117 -1.77 -10.46 1.58
C ASN A 117 -0.82 -11.26 0.69
N ALA A 118 -0.70 -12.58 0.92
CA ALA A 118 0.04 -13.47 0.03
C ALA A 118 -0.61 -13.58 -1.35
N TYR A 119 -1.95 -13.61 -1.45
CA TYR A 119 -2.66 -13.55 -2.72
C TYR A 119 -2.35 -12.27 -3.49
N LEU A 120 -2.39 -11.11 -2.84
CA LEU A 120 -2.10 -9.80 -3.45
C LEU A 120 -0.66 -9.71 -3.98
N ALA A 121 0.29 -10.22 -3.22
CA ALA A 121 1.69 -10.28 -3.63
C ALA A 121 1.86 -11.15 -4.89
N ASN A 122 1.32 -12.36 -4.87
CA ASN A 122 1.36 -13.28 -6.03
C ASN A 122 0.62 -12.71 -7.25
N LEU A 123 -0.47 -11.96 -7.04
CA LEU A 123 -1.19 -11.28 -8.11
C LEU A 123 -0.30 -10.22 -8.79
N ALA A 124 0.40 -9.39 -8.02
CA ALA A 124 1.32 -8.38 -8.56
C ALA A 124 2.50 -9.03 -9.30
N HIS A 125 3.14 -10.04 -8.71
CA HIS A 125 4.22 -10.79 -9.35
C HIS A 125 3.77 -11.49 -10.63
N GLY A 126 2.56 -12.06 -10.63
CA GLY A 126 1.99 -12.74 -11.80
C GLY A 126 1.78 -11.82 -13.02
N VAL A 127 1.74 -10.50 -12.80
CA VAL A 127 1.66 -9.49 -13.88
C VAL A 127 2.98 -8.73 -14.07
N GLY A 128 4.07 -9.20 -13.45
CA GLY A 128 5.41 -8.66 -13.63
C GLY A 128 5.73 -7.41 -12.82
N LEU A 129 4.92 -7.08 -11.80
CA LEU A 129 5.15 -5.93 -10.92
C LEU A 129 5.76 -6.38 -9.60
N ALA A 130 6.69 -5.58 -9.06
CA ALA A 130 7.11 -5.72 -7.67
C ALA A 130 5.96 -5.32 -6.71
N VAL A 131 6.06 -5.67 -5.43
CA VAL A 131 4.98 -5.40 -4.48
C VAL A 131 5.48 -5.02 -3.08
N GLY A 132 4.83 -4.00 -2.51
CA GLY A 132 5.08 -3.50 -1.17
C GLY A 132 4.04 -3.98 -0.16
N LEU A 133 4.48 -4.41 1.03
CA LEU A 133 3.58 -4.66 2.16
C LEU A 133 3.33 -3.35 2.91
N LYS A 134 2.07 -2.92 3.01
CA LYS A 134 1.67 -1.72 3.74
C LYS A 134 1.30 -2.04 5.19
N ASN A 135 1.89 -1.31 6.14
CA ASN A 135 1.61 -1.41 7.58
C ASN A 135 1.75 -2.86 8.09
N ASP A 136 0.64 -3.58 8.34
CA ASP A 136 0.52 -4.97 8.83
C ASP A 136 1.76 -5.48 9.62
N VAL A 137 2.18 -4.67 10.58
CA VAL A 137 3.48 -4.85 11.24
C VAL A 137 3.53 -6.17 12.02
N GLY A 138 2.36 -6.64 12.49
CA GLY A 138 2.19 -7.91 13.19
C GLY A 138 2.56 -9.15 12.38
N GLN A 139 2.64 -9.05 11.05
CA GLN A 139 2.83 -10.20 10.16
C GLN A 139 4.06 -10.09 9.26
N LEU A 140 4.93 -9.09 9.52
CA LEU A 140 6.14 -8.81 8.74
C LEU A 140 6.97 -10.07 8.48
N SER A 141 7.32 -10.83 9.52
CA SER A 141 8.20 -12.02 9.38
C SER A 141 7.61 -13.09 8.47
N THR A 142 6.30 -13.33 8.58
CA THR A 142 5.61 -14.36 7.79
C THR A 142 5.40 -13.92 6.34
N LEU A 143 5.12 -12.63 6.12
CA LEU A 143 4.85 -12.09 4.79
C LEU A 143 6.11 -11.68 4.02
N LYS A 144 7.24 -11.43 4.70
CA LYS A 144 8.51 -11.01 4.09
C LYS A 144 8.94 -11.80 2.84
N PRO A 145 8.78 -13.14 2.76
CA PRO A 145 9.14 -13.90 1.56
C PRO A 145 8.30 -13.56 0.31
N TYR A 146 7.10 -13.00 0.48
CA TYR A 146 6.16 -12.70 -0.61
C TYR A 146 6.32 -11.29 -1.18
N PHE A 147 6.90 -10.35 -0.44
CA PHE A 147 6.94 -8.94 -0.83
C PHE A 147 8.36 -8.46 -1.12
N ASP A 148 8.50 -7.46 -1.99
CA ASP A 148 9.81 -6.94 -2.43
C ASP A 148 10.32 -5.81 -1.53
N PHE A 149 9.40 -5.07 -0.91
CA PHE A 149 9.67 -4.00 0.04
C PHE A 149 8.54 -3.85 1.05
N ALA A 150 8.77 -3.07 2.10
CA ALA A 150 7.74 -2.69 3.06
C ALA A 150 7.48 -1.17 2.98
N MET A 151 6.24 -0.78 3.20
CA MET A 151 5.84 0.61 3.40
C MET A 151 5.08 0.73 4.72
N ASN A 152 5.48 1.66 5.59
CA ASN A 152 4.79 1.89 6.84
C ASN A 152 4.49 3.38 7.02
N GLU A 153 3.34 3.65 7.64
CA GLU A 153 3.00 4.96 8.14
C GLU A 153 3.18 5.00 9.65
N GLN A 154 3.98 5.96 10.11
CA GLN A 154 4.08 6.37 11.50
C GLN A 154 4.72 5.36 12.45
N CYS A 155 5.58 4.45 11.98
CA CYS A 155 6.18 3.47 12.87
C CYS A 155 6.98 4.12 14.00
N PHE A 156 7.58 5.30 13.77
CA PHE A 156 8.30 6.02 14.81
C PHE A 156 7.35 6.62 15.83
N GLN A 157 6.23 7.19 15.39
CA GLN A 157 5.21 7.75 16.27
C GLN A 157 4.58 6.68 17.17
N TYR A 158 4.28 5.50 16.62
CA TYR A 158 3.64 4.41 17.35
C TYR A 158 4.64 3.41 17.98
N ASN A 159 5.94 3.66 17.83
CA ASN A 159 7.02 2.80 18.32
C ASN A 159 6.89 1.33 17.86
N GLU A 160 6.46 1.13 16.61
CA GLU A 160 6.16 -0.18 16.03
C GLU A 160 7.16 -0.60 14.96
N CYS A 161 8.17 0.23 14.64
CA CYS A 161 9.13 -0.11 13.58
C CYS A 161 9.84 -1.45 13.81
N ASN A 162 10.09 -1.80 15.07
CA ASN A 162 10.73 -3.06 15.48
C ASN A 162 9.73 -3.98 16.22
N TYR A 163 8.45 -3.93 15.87
CA TYR A 163 7.40 -4.72 16.50
C TYR A 163 6.63 -5.58 15.48
N PRO A 164 6.46 -6.89 15.75
CA PRO A 164 7.27 -7.67 16.68
C PRO A 164 8.72 -7.69 16.17
N ALA A 165 9.69 -7.72 17.09
CA ALA A 165 11.10 -7.85 16.68
C ALA A 165 11.28 -9.15 15.88
N PRO A 166 12.07 -9.13 14.78
CA PRO A 166 13.01 -8.09 14.39
C PRO A 166 12.44 -7.00 13.43
N GLY A 167 11.12 -6.97 13.22
CA GLY A 167 10.37 -5.89 12.57
C GLY A 167 10.87 -5.45 11.19
N LEU A 168 10.68 -4.16 10.87
CA LEU A 168 11.15 -3.54 9.63
C LEU A 168 12.69 -3.50 9.49
N PRO A 169 13.50 -3.37 10.55
CA PRO A 169 14.97 -3.44 10.41
C PRO A 169 15.48 -4.76 9.80
N ASP A 170 14.78 -5.88 10.03
CA ASP A 170 15.12 -7.15 9.39
C ASP A 170 14.90 -7.15 7.85
N TRP A 171 13.97 -6.32 7.36
CA TRP A 171 13.74 -6.17 5.92
C TRP A 171 14.94 -5.49 5.25
N THR A 172 15.39 -4.36 5.79
CA THR A 172 16.59 -3.69 5.27
C THR A 172 17.85 -4.53 5.44
N ALA A 173 18.02 -5.22 6.57
CA ALA A 173 19.12 -6.16 6.78
C ALA A 173 19.16 -7.31 5.75
N SER A 174 18.01 -7.68 5.18
CA SER A 174 17.91 -8.68 4.10
C SER A 174 17.97 -8.12 2.68
N GLY A 175 18.27 -6.83 2.54
CA GLY A 175 18.35 -6.16 1.23
C GLY A 175 17.00 -5.72 0.64
N LYS A 176 15.91 -5.77 1.42
CA LYS A 176 14.59 -5.25 1.01
C LYS A 176 14.43 -3.80 1.45
N ALA A 177 13.89 -2.96 0.58
CA ALA A 177 13.65 -1.56 0.93
C ALA A 177 12.54 -1.44 1.99
N VAL A 178 12.64 -0.41 2.82
CA VAL A 178 11.57 0.04 3.73
C VAL A 178 11.33 1.52 3.47
N PHE A 179 10.11 1.86 3.07
CA PHE A 179 9.64 3.23 2.93
C PHE A 179 8.80 3.60 4.16
N ASN A 180 9.12 4.71 4.81
CA ASN A 180 8.40 5.16 6.01
C ASN A 180 7.87 6.58 5.82
N VAL A 181 6.62 6.80 6.21
CA VAL A 181 5.99 8.12 6.17
C VAL A 181 5.61 8.53 7.57
N GLU A 182 6.05 9.72 8.01
CA GLU A 182 5.62 10.33 9.26
C GLU A 182 4.75 11.56 8.97
N TYR A 183 3.78 11.84 9.86
CA TYR A 183 2.88 12.98 9.73
C TYR A 183 3.03 14.05 10.83
N ARG A 184 3.96 13.82 11.77
CA ARG A 184 4.17 14.72 12.91
C ARG A 184 5.63 15.07 13.10
N SER A 185 6.47 14.05 13.27
CA SER A 185 7.90 14.24 13.49
C SER A 185 8.70 13.12 12.82
N LEU A 186 9.80 13.51 12.21
CA LEU A 186 10.70 12.61 11.51
C LEU A 186 11.93 12.32 12.37
N GLN A 187 12.30 11.06 12.54
CA GLN A 187 13.47 10.64 13.33
C GLN A 187 14.64 10.22 12.44
N CYS A 188 15.29 11.16 11.75
CA CYS A 188 16.26 10.82 10.70
C CYS A 188 17.47 10.01 11.17
N ALA A 189 18.06 10.33 12.33
CA ALA A 189 19.17 9.52 12.85
C ALA A 189 18.79 8.04 13.05
N LYS A 190 17.55 7.76 13.44
CA LYS A 190 17.05 6.39 13.63
C LYS A 190 16.69 5.74 12.28
N ALA A 191 16.07 6.50 11.37
CA ALA A 191 15.79 6.05 10.02
C ALA A 191 17.07 5.65 9.26
N ASP A 192 18.11 6.48 9.33
CA ASP A 192 19.39 6.23 8.68
C ASP A 192 20.10 5.01 9.28
N ALA A 193 20.07 4.87 10.62
CA ALA A 193 20.63 3.70 11.31
C ALA A 193 19.96 2.37 10.90
N TRP A 194 18.68 2.41 10.50
CA TRP A 194 17.94 1.25 9.98
C TRP A 194 17.83 1.23 8.44
N GLN A 195 18.47 2.18 7.77
CA GLN A 195 18.47 2.35 6.31
C GLN A 195 17.08 2.57 5.68
N PHE A 196 16.11 3.09 6.44
CA PHE A 196 14.77 3.38 5.95
C PHE A 196 14.77 4.61 5.02
N GLY A 197 14.02 4.54 3.93
CA GLY A 197 13.64 5.72 3.15
C GLY A 197 12.50 6.43 3.86
N SER A 198 12.81 7.40 4.73
CA SER A 198 11.79 8.08 5.54
C SER A 198 11.50 9.50 5.07
N ILE A 199 10.22 9.86 5.03
CA ILE A 199 9.76 11.23 4.70
C ILE A 199 8.76 11.75 5.74
N LEU A 200 8.75 13.07 5.94
CA LEU A 200 7.66 13.79 6.60
C LEU A 200 6.67 14.29 5.54
N LYS A 201 5.38 14.06 5.78
CA LYS A 201 4.27 14.46 4.90
C LYS A 201 3.11 15.08 5.68
N ASN A 202 2.18 15.68 4.95
CA ASN A 202 0.84 15.97 5.44
C ASN A 202 -0.09 14.78 5.16
N THR A 203 -1.14 14.61 5.96
CA THR A 203 -2.12 13.51 5.82
C THR A 203 -2.97 13.57 4.54
N ASN A 204 -2.91 14.68 3.78
CA ASN A 204 -3.54 14.77 2.46
C ASN A 204 -2.72 14.13 1.34
N LEU A 205 -1.45 13.80 1.61
CA LEU A 205 -0.55 13.10 0.70
C LEU A 205 -0.39 13.71 -0.70
N TYR A 206 -0.62 15.03 -0.85
CA TYR A 206 -0.24 15.73 -2.06
C TYR A 206 1.28 15.62 -2.30
N ASP A 207 1.69 15.81 -3.55
CA ASP A 207 3.08 15.73 -3.99
C ASP A 207 4.01 16.62 -3.16
N VAL A 208 3.54 17.80 -2.77
CA VAL A 208 4.20 18.72 -1.85
C VAL A 208 3.28 19.16 -0.69
N PRO A 209 3.83 19.52 0.48
CA PRO A 209 5.24 19.43 0.86
C PRO A 209 5.68 17.99 1.16
N TRP A 210 7.00 17.74 1.09
CA TRP A 210 7.63 16.55 1.66
C TRP A 210 9.04 16.89 2.13
N THR A 211 9.47 16.24 3.22
CA THR A 211 10.83 16.40 3.74
C THR A 211 11.46 15.02 3.93
N PRO A 212 12.46 14.63 3.12
CA PRO A 212 13.17 13.38 3.34
C PRO A 212 14.23 13.47 4.42
N CYS A 213 14.65 12.32 4.93
CA CYS A 213 15.92 12.21 5.66
C CYS A 213 17.15 12.23 4.74
N ARG A 214 17.03 11.71 3.52
CA ARG A 214 18.10 11.59 2.51
C ARG A 214 17.58 11.78 1.09
#